data_AF-A0A382G8G3-F1
#
_entry.id   AF-A0A382G8G3-F1
#
_cell.length_a   1.000
_cell.length_b   1.000
_cell.length_c   1.000
_cell.angle_alpha   90.00
_cell.angle_beta   90.00
_cell.angle_gamma   90.00
#
_symmetry.space_group_name_H-M   'P 1'
#
loop_
_entity.id
_entity.type
_entity.pdbx_description
1 polymer ?
#
loop_
_entity_poly.entity_id
_entity_poly.type
_entity_poly.pdbx_seq_one_letter_code
_entity_poly.pdbx_strand_id
1 'polypeptide(L)' 'MKIKPQVVVVGLGRFGKSFASKMYNLGHDVMAIDIDPNKVQSMVGQVTYPVTTDASSELSLRELGV' A
#
# COMPACT_ATOMS: atom_id res chain seq x y z
N MET A 1 -6.67 -7.42 -23.35
CA MET A 1 -6.70 -7.31 -21.87
C MET A 1 -5.91 -6.07 -21.48
N LYS A 2 -6.52 -5.05 -20.86
CA LYS A 2 -5.78 -3.88 -20.38
C LYS A 2 -5.05 -4.26 -19.10
N ILE A 3 -3.74 -3.98 -19.03
CA ILE A 3 -2.95 -4.17 -17.81
C ILE A 3 -3.42 -3.12 -16.80
N LYS A 4 -3.82 -3.57 -15.60
CA LYS A 4 -4.17 -2.69 -14.48
C LYS A 4 -2.86 -2.34 -13.75
N PRO A 5 -2.45 -1.07 -13.68
CA PRO A 5 -1.21 -0.70 -13.00
C PRO A 5 -1.25 -1.10 -11.54
N GLN A 6 -0.13 -1.62 -11.04
CA GLN A 6 0.10 -1.97 -9.64
C GLN A 6 1.00 -0.92 -9.01
N VAL A 7 0.65 -0.47 -7.81
CA VAL A 7 1.37 0.58 -7.08
C VAL A 7 1.62 0.11 -5.66
N VAL A 8 2.88 0.17 -5.23
CA VAL A 8 3.28 -0.04 -3.83
C VAL A 8 3.53 1.32 -3.19
N VAL A 9 2.86 1.58 -2.08
CA VAL A 9 3.05 2.80 -1.28
C VAL A 9 3.61 2.41 0.07
N VAL A 10 4.87 2.76 0.31
CA VAL A 10 5.56 2.57 1.58
C VAL A 10 5.47 3.85 2.41
N GLY A 11 4.91 3.73 3.60
CA GLY A 11 4.65 4.84 4.52
C GLY A 11 3.26 5.46 4.30
N LEU A 12 2.43 5.41 5.35
CA LEU A 12 1.05 5.89 5.40
C LEU A 12 0.93 7.12 6.31
N GLY A 13 1.86 8.06 6.13
CA GLY A 13 1.72 9.43 6.62
C GLY A 13 0.66 10.22 5.84
N ARG A 14 0.64 11.54 6.03
CA ARG A 14 -0.33 12.44 5.36
C ARG A 14 -0.35 12.28 3.84
N PHE A 15 0.83 12.23 3.23
CA PHE A 15 0.97 12.10 1.78
C PHE A 15 0.60 10.68 1.30
N GLY A 16 1.25 9.66 1.87
CA GLY A 16 1.09 8.27 1.42
C GLY A 16 -0.36 7.80 1.44
N LYS A 17 -1.12 8.15 2.49
CA LYS A 17 -2.56 7.84 2.56
C LYS A 17 -3.35 8.48 1.41
N SER A 18 -3.16 9.79 1.20
CA SER A 18 -3.85 10.52 0.13
C SER A 18 -3.51 9.96 -1.26
N PHE A 19 -2.23 9.68 -1.50
CA PHE A 19 -1.77 9.10 -2.75
C PHE A 19 -2.32 7.69 -2.98
N ALA A 20 -2.24 6.81 -1.98
CA ALA A 20 -2.75 5.45 -2.04
C ALA A 20 -4.25 5.41 -2.33
N SER A 21 -5.06 6.16 -1.59
CA SER A 21 -6.51 6.24 -1.83
C SER A 21 -6.83 6.81 -3.20
N LYS A 22 -6.06 7.81 -3.69
CA LYS A 22 -6.28 8.38 -5.01
C LYS A 22 -6.02 7.35 -6.11
N MET A 23 -4.93 6.58 -6.01
CA MET A 23 -4.59 5.55 -7.00
C MET A 23 -5.62 4.43 -7.01
N TYR A 24 -6.09 4.01 -5.83
CA TYR A 24 -7.16 3.02 -5.71
C TYR A 24 -8.45 3.51 -6.39
N ASN A 25 -8.85 4.76 -6.15
CA ASN A 25 -10.02 5.37 -6.76
C ASN A 25 -9.91 5.55 -8.28
N LEU A 26 -8.69 5.62 -8.82
CA LEU A 26 -8.43 5.61 -10.27
C LEU A 26 -8.49 4.20 -10.87
N GLY A 27 -8.73 3.18 -10.04
CA GLY A 27 -8.82 1.79 -10.47
C GLY A 27 -7.45 1.13 -10.62
N HIS A 28 -6.45 1.52 -9.83
CA HIS A 28 -5.18 0.79 -9.72
C HIS A 28 -5.26 -0.26 -8.59
N ASP A 29 -4.41 -1.28 -8.66
CA ASP A 29 -4.20 -2.17 -7.52
C ASP A 29 -3.12 -1.57 -6.62
N VAL A 30 -3.49 -1.31 -5.37
CA VAL A 30 -2.63 -0.56 -4.44
C VAL A 30 -2.29 -1.43 -3.25
N MET A 31 -1.00 -1.68 -3.05
CA MET A 31 -0.45 -2.23 -1.81
C MET A 31 0.07 -1.10 -0.93
N ALA A 32 -0.48 -0.97 0.26
CA ALA A 32 -0.18 0.10 1.21
C ALA A 32 0.51 -0.49 2.43
N ILE A 33 1.78 -0.13 2.63
CA ILE A 33 2.65 -0.67 3.68
C ILE A 33 2.98 0.42 4.70
N ASP A 34 2.80 0.15 5.98
CA ASP A 34 3.38 0.94 7.08
C ASP A 34 3.73 0.01 8.25
N ILE A 35 4.67 0.42 9.08
CA ILE A 35 5.04 -0.30 10.29
C ILE A 35 4.01 -0.09 11.40
N ASP A 36 3.26 1.01 11.37
CA ASP A 36 2.20 1.33 12.33
C ASP A 36 0.87 0.68 11.91
N PRO A 37 0.39 -0.35 12.64
CA PRO A 37 -0.84 -1.07 12.30
C PRO A 37 -2.08 -0.17 12.32
N ASN A 38 -2.10 0.91 13.11
CA ASN A 38 -3.26 1.81 13.15
C ASN A 38 -3.40 2.57 11.83
N LYS A 39 -2.28 2.95 11.20
CA LYS A 39 -2.31 3.60 9.89
C LYS A 39 -2.75 2.62 8.81
N VAL A 40 -2.28 1.38 8.86
CA VAL A 40 -2.69 0.32 7.93
C VAL A 40 -4.20 0.04 8.06
N GLN A 41 -4.70 -0.12 9.29
CA GLN A 41 -6.11 -0.34 9.56
C GLN A 41 -6.99 0.79 9.01
N SER A 42 -6.52 2.05 9.10
CA SER A 42 -7.26 3.20 8.54
C SER A 42 -7.40 3.18 7.01
N MET A 43 -6.62 2.35 6.31
CA MET A 43 -6.68 2.20 4.85
C MET A 43 -7.55 1.03 4.38
N VAL A 44 -8.09 0.22 5.29
CA VAL A 44 -8.99 -0.89 4.92
C VAL A 44 -10.18 -0.35 4.12
N GLY A 45 -10.44 -0.97 2.96
CA GLY A 45 -11.50 -0.54 2.03
C GLY A 45 -11.13 0.68 1.16
N GLN A 46 -9.95 1.28 1.34
CA GLN A 46 -9.45 2.41 0.56
C GLN A 46 -8.23 2.05 -0.31
N VAL A 47 -7.77 0.81 -0.23
CA VAL A 47 -6.68 0.22 -1.02
C VAL A 47 -6.97 -1.27 -1.25
N THR A 48 -6.22 -1.90 -2.15
CA THR A 48 -6.38 -3.33 -2.44
C THR A 48 -5.73 -4.21 -1.38
N TYR A 49 -4.52 -3.85 -0.93
CA TYR A 49 -3.73 -4.66 0.01
C TYR A 49 -3.14 -3.77 1.12
N PRO A 50 -3.84 -3.59 2.25
CA PRO A 50 -3.25 -2.96 3.43
C PRO A 50 -2.37 -3.98 4.18
N VAL A 51 -1.08 -3.68 4.37
CA VAL A 51 -0.10 -4.59 4.96
C VAL A 51 0.70 -3.89 6.05
N THR A 52 0.82 -4.52 7.22
CA THR A 52 1.73 -4.06 8.28
C THR A 52 3.07 -4.78 8.16
N THR A 53 4.14 -4.03 7.90
CA THR A 53 5.50 -4.58 7.75
C THR A 53 6.55 -3.49 7.88
N ASP A 54 7.75 -3.86 8.35
CA ASP A 54 8.93 -3.01 8.22
C ASP A 54 9.48 -3.05 6.80
N ALA A 55 9.19 -2.01 6.02
CA ALA A 55 9.65 -1.89 4.65
C ALA A 55 11.16 -1.60 4.51
N SER A 56 11.89 -1.45 5.62
CA SER A 56 13.37 -1.36 5.61
C SER A 56 14.02 -2.75 5.51
N SER A 57 13.26 -3.82 5.78
CA SER A 57 13.70 -5.20 5.67
C SER A 57 13.53 -5.71 4.24
N GLU A 58 14.64 -5.95 3.54
CA GLU A 58 14.64 -6.53 2.20
C GLU A 58 13.91 -7.88 2.17
N LEU A 59 14.11 -8.72 3.18
CA LEU A 59 13.44 -10.02 3.29
C LEU A 59 11.92 -9.83 3.30
N SER A 60 11.43 -8.89 4.08
CA SER A 60 10.00 -8.63 4.22
C SER A 60 9.39 -8.09 2.92
N LEU A 61 10.11 -7.25 2.17
CA LEU A 61 9.67 -6.82 0.84
C LEU A 61 9.62 -7.96 -0.18
N ARG A 62 10.63 -8.85 -0.15
CA ARG A 62 10.66 -10.04 -1.02
C ARG A 62 9.49 -10.99 -0.75
N GLU A 63 9.12 -11.19 0.51
CA GLU A 63 7.95 -12.00 0.90
C GLU A 63 6.63 -11.41 0.40
N LEU A 64 6.56 -10.09 0.21
CA LEU A 64 5.42 -9.38 -0.37
C LEU A 64 5.45 -9.32 -1.91
N GLY A 65 6.52 -9.83 -2.55
CA GLY A 65 6.69 -9.82 -4.00
C GLY A 65 7.12 -8.47 -4.57
N VAL A 66 7.77 -7.63 -3.77
CA VAL A 66 8.32 -6.30 -4.15
C VAL A 66 9.81 -6.41 -4.47
#